data_AF-A0A661WRQ8-F1
#
_entry.id   AF-A0A661WRQ8-F1
#
_cell.length_a   1.000
_cell.length_b   1.000
_cell.length_c   1.000
_cell.angle_alpha   90.00
_cell.angle_beta   90.00
_cell.angle_gamma   90.00
#
_symmetry.space_group_name_H-M   'P 1'
#
loop_
_entity.id
_entity.type
_entity.pdbx_description
1 polymer ?
#
loop_
_entity_poly.entity_id
_entity_poly.type
_entity_poly.pdbx_seq_one_letter_code
_entity_poly.pdbx_strand_id
1 'polypeptide(L)'
;MDKLTVLHVSPAPPQLGGMEAYMGNVLASSLVERHHILLLNISKPRLFRGGVYEIKTGYAGAFRRRLSITLTSYAYSMKFLLQFFWLLTFRKPDIVHIHTASYTSFW
;
A
#
# COMPACT_ATOMS: atom_id res chain seq x y z
N MET A 1 -0.85 24.29 -18.23
CA MET A 1 -1.81 23.23 -17.87
C MET A 1 -1.34 22.64 -16.57
N ASP A 2 -2.20 22.61 -15.56
CA ASP A 2 -1.87 21.98 -14.30
C ASP A 2 -1.66 20.48 -14.51
N LYS A 3 -0.60 19.93 -13.92
CA LYS A 3 -0.32 18.50 -14.01
C LYS A 3 -1.37 17.75 -13.21
N LEU A 4 -1.99 16.75 -13.83
CA LEU A 4 -2.95 15.89 -13.15
C LEU A 4 -2.26 15.17 -11.98
N THR A 5 -2.89 15.19 -10.81
CA THR A 5 -2.40 14.59 -9.58
C THR A 5 -3.00 13.19 -9.42
N VAL A 6 -2.14 12.17 -9.40
CA VAL A 6 -2.53 10.77 -9.23
C VAL A 6 -2.10 10.30 -7.85
N LEU A 7 -3.07 9.92 -7.00
CA LEU A 7 -2.79 9.19 -5.77
C LEU A 7 -2.72 7.69 -6.07
N HIS A 8 -1.53 7.14 -5.98
CA HIS A 8 -1.29 5.71 -6.12
C HIS A 8 -1.26 5.04 -4.75
N VAL A 9 -2.11 4.03 -4.54
CA VAL A 9 -2.18 3.24 -3.30
C VAL A 9 -1.68 1.84 -3.60
N SER A 10 -0.44 1.54 -3.22
CA SER A 10 0.17 0.24 -3.47
C SER A 10 1.30 -0.03 -2.49
N PRO A 11 1.70 -1.29 -2.29
CA PRO A 11 3.00 -1.52 -1.68
C PRO A 11 4.11 -0.95 -2.56
N ALA A 12 5.13 -0.38 -1.93
CA ALA A 12 6.37 0.05 -2.56
C ALA A 12 7.57 -0.71 -1.97
N PRO A 13 8.74 -0.70 -2.64
CA PRO A 13 9.97 -1.37 -2.20
C PRO A 13 10.25 -1.35 -0.70
N PRO A 14 10.71 -2.48 -0.09
CA PRO A 14 11.33 -3.67 -0.71
C PRO A 14 10.47 -4.97 -0.74
N GLN A 15 9.29 -4.97 -1.35
CA GLN A 15 8.48 -6.17 -1.59
C GLN A 15 8.84 -6.91 -2.88
N LEU A 16 9.25 -8.18 -2.77
CA LEU A 16 9.45 -9.05 -3.94
C LEU A 16 8.10 -9.31 -4.65
N GLY A 17 7.87 -8.77 -5.86
CA GLY A 17 6.65 -9.04 -6.64
C GLY A 17 6.43 -8.12 -7.85
N GLY A 18 5.49 -8.51 -8.73
CA GLY A 18 5.20 -7.78 -9.98
C GLY A 18 4.70 -6.34 -9.76
N MET A 19 3.99 -6.10 -8.64
CA MET A 19 3.48 -4.76 -8.32
C MET A 19 4.57 -3.76 -7.95
N GLU A 20 5.64 -4.24 -7.32
CA GLU A 20 6.80 -3.43 -7.00
C GLU A 20 7.55 -3.02 -8.25
N ALA A 21 7.84 -4.00 -9.12
CA ALA A 21 8.51 -3.75 -10.40
C ALA A 21 7.68 -2.77 -11.26
N TYR A 22 6.35 -2.95 -11.29
CA TYR A 22 5.44 -2.00 -11.93
C TYR A 22 5.58 -0.58 -11.34
N MET A 23 5.53 -0.45 -10.02
CA MET A 23 5.66 0.86 -9.35
C MET A 23 7.02 1.51 -9.61
N GLY A 24 8.11 0.74 -9.53
CA GLY A 24 9.45 1.20 -9.86
C GLY A 24 9.51 1.72 -11.31
N ASN A 25 8.92 1.00 -12.26
CA ASN A 25 8.87 1.42 -13.66
C ASN A 25 8.01 2.67 -13.87
N VAL A 26 6.87 2.81 -13.19
CA VAL A 26 6.02 4.01 -13.26
C VAL A 26 6.77 5.23 -12.73
N LEU A 27 7.41 5.12 -11.57
CA LEU A 27 8.18 6.20 -10.95
C LEU A 27 9.44 6.58 -11.75
N ALA A 28 10.01 5.64 -12.51
CA ALA A 28 11.16 5.88 -13.38
C ALA A 28 10.77 6.33 -14.81
N SER A 29 9.49 6.27 -15.18
CA SER A 29 9.03 6.62 -16.53
C SER A 29 8.82 8.12 -16.73
N SER A 30 8.66 8.58 -17.97
CA SER A 30 8.30 9.97 -18.27
C SER A 30 6.90 10.39 -17.76
N LEU A 31 6.13 9.47 -17.15
CA LEU A 31 4.84 9.80 -16.53
C LEU A 31 4.98 10.74 -15.34
N VAL A 32 6.06 10.64 -14.54
CA VAL A 32 6.33 11.57 -13.42
C VAL A 32 6.62 12.99 -13.89
N GLU A 33 7.05 13.17 -15.14
CA GLU A 33 7.23 14.50 -15.71
C GLU A 33 5.90 15.12 -16.12
N ARG A 34 4.92 14.29 -16.51
CA ARG A 34 3.61 14.72 -17.02
C ARG A 34 2.53 14.80 -15.94
N HIS A 35 2.68 14.03 -14.86
CA HIS A 35 1.71 13.89 -13.78
C HIS A 35 2.39 14.06 -12.44
N HIS A 36 1.64 14.57 -11.46
CA HIS A 36 2.10 14.62 -10.08
C HIS A 36 1.67 13.33 -9.36
N ILE A 37 2.62 12.43 -9.11
CA ILE A 37 2.32 11.13 -8.49
C ILE A 37 2.51 11.22 -6.98
N LEU A 38 1.43 11.06 -6.23
CA LEU A 38 1.43 10.86 -4.78
C LEU A 38 1.43 9.36 -4.50
N LEU A 39 2.34 8.88 -3.65
CA LEU A 39 2.41 7.46 -3.28
C LEU A 39 1.97 7.25 -1.83
N LEU A 40 0.89 6.49 -1.65
CA LEU A 40 0.55 5.89 -0.36
C LEU A 40 1.08 4.46 -0.32
N ASN A 41 2.29 4.30 0.26
CA ASN A 41 2.92 3.00 0.42
C ASN A 41 2.22 2.19 1.54
N ILE A 42 1.48 1.16 1.17
CA ILE A 42 0.75 0.26 2.10
C ILE A 42 1.57 -0.98 2.52
N SER A 43 2.90 -0.92 2.39
CA SER A 43 3.78 -2.01 2.85
C SER A 43 3.80 -2.16 4.36
N LYS A 44 3.76 -3.40 4.85
CA LYS A 44 3.81 -3.73 6.29
C LYS A 44 5.14 -4.41 6.67
N PRO A 45 6.30 -3.72 6.61
CA PRO A 45 7.64 -4.33 6.68
C PRO A 45 7.89 -5.19 7.94
N ARG A 46 7.28 -4.83 9.08
CA ARG A 46 7.42 -5.60 10.34
C ARG A 46 6.68 -6.94 10.35
N LEU A 47 5.78 -7.17 9.38
CA LEU A 47 5.02 -8.42 9.25
C LEU A 47 5.71 -9.45 8.33
N PHE A 48 6.85 -9.10 7.72
CA PHE A 48 7.59 -9.97 6.79
C PHE A 48 8.54 -10.99 7.47
N ARG A 49 8.58 -11.05 8.81
CA ARG A 49 9.50 -11.95 9.56
C ARG A 49 9.14 -13.45 9.50
N GLY A 50 8.54 -13.93 8.41
CA GLY A 50 8.01 -15.30 8.26
C GLY A 50 8.17 -15.95 6.88
N GLY A 51 9.12 -15.51 6.05
CA GLY A 51 9.39 -16.14 4.76
C GLY A 51 8.30 -15.90 3.69
N VAL A 52 8.43 -16.60 2.57
CA VAL A 52 7.99 -16.16 1.22
C VAL A 52 6.47 -15.95 1.05
N TYR A 53 5.60 -16.47 1.93
CA TYR A 53 4.13 -16.30 1.81
C TYR A 53 3.34 -16.37 3.13
N GLU A 54 3.87 -15.97 4.29
CA GLU A 54 3.07 -16.07 5.54
C GLU A 54 2.03 -14.94 5.75
N ILE A 55 1.31 -14.62 4.67
CA ILE A 55 -0.05 -14.09 4.74
C ILE A 55 -1.00 -15.29 4.93
N LYS A 56 -0.91 -15.98 6.08
CA LYS A 56 -2.02 -16.83 6.57
C LYS A 56 -3.14 -15.93 7.14
N THR A 57 -3.73 -15.06 6.32
CA THR A 57 -4.75 -14.08 6.74
C THR A 57 -6.07 -14.30 6.02
N GLY A 58 -6.85 -15.23 6.55
CA GLY A 58 -8.25 -14.92 6.84
C GLY A 58 -8.35 -14.51 8.31
N TYR A 59 -9.38 -13.73 8.68
CA TYR A 59 -9.73 -13.47 10.09
C TYR A 59 -9.86 -14.76 10.92
N ALA A 60 -10.10 -15.89 10.26
CA ALA A 60 -10.08 -17.24 10.81
C ALA A 60 -8.76 -17.64 11.53
N GLY A 61 -7.64 -16.98 11.22
CA GLY A 61 -6.34 -17.24 11.87
C GLY A 61 -6.01 -16.31 13.05
N ALA A 62 -6.84 -15.31 13.36
CA ALA A 62 -6.54 -14.29 14.37
C ALA A 62 -6.34 -14.89 15.78
N PHE A 63 -7.06 -15.98 16.10
CA PHE A 63 -6.94 -16.70 17.37
C PHE A 63 -5.69 -17.59 17.48
N ARG A 64 -5.03 -17.93 16.36
CA ARG A 64 -3.80 -18.76 16.35
C ARG A 64 -2.52 -17.92 16.22
N ARG A 65 -2.63 -16.61 16.03
CA ARG A 65 -1.50 -15.68 15.89
C ARG A 65 -1.16 -15.04 17.23
N ARG A 66 0.12 -14.68 17.41
CA ARG A 66 0.54 -13.85 18.55
C ARG A 66 -0.23 -12.53 18.51
N LEU A 67 -0.88 -12.16 19.61
CA LEU A 67 -1.68 -10.94 19.73
C LEU A 67 -0.94 -9.68 19.23
N SER A 68 0.38 -9.63 19.45
CA SER A 68 1.25 -8.54 18.99
C SER A 68 1.27 -8.38 17.46
N ILE A 69 1.21 -9.48 16.70
CA ILE A 69 1.19 -9.47 15.22
C ILE A 69 -0.16 -8.93 14.73
N THR A 70 -1.25 -9.39 15.35
CA THR A 70 -2.61 -8.92 15.05
C THR A 70 -2.73 -7.43 15.32
N LEU A 71 -2.33 -6.97 16.51
CA LEU A 71 -2.36 -5.56 16.87
C LEU A 71 -1.49 -4.71 15.94
N THR A 72 -0.30 -5.20 15.58
CA THR A 72 0.58 -4.54 14.60
C THR A 72 -0.10 -4.40 13.23
N SER A 73 -0.78 -5.45 12.76
CA SER A 73 -1.52 -5.40 11.49
C SER A 73 -2.65 -4.38 11.52
N TYR A 74 -3.44 -4.33 12.60
CA TYR A 74 -4.48 -3.32 12.80
C TYR A 74 -3.91 -1.91 12.87
N ALA A 75 -2.79 -1.71 13.58
CA ALA A 75 -2.13 -0.43 13.66
C ALA A 75 -1.66 0.07 12.28
N TYR A 76 -1.11 -0.83 11.45
CA TYR A 76 -0.79 -0.48 10.06
C TYR A 76 -2.04 -0.11 9.25
N SER A 77 -3.11 -0.90 9.32
CA SER A 77 -4.35 -0.61 8.59
C SER A 77 -4.95 0.74 9.02
N MET A 78 -5.02 1.01 10.32
CA MET A 78 -5.51 2.29 10.84
C MET A 78 -4.63 3.46 10.39
N LYS A 79 -3.30 3.30 10.45
CA LYS A 79 -2.36 4.29 9.94
C LYS A 79 -2.61 4.59 8.46
N PHE A 80 -2.74 3.56 7.62
CA PHE A 80 -2.98 3.74 6.18
C PHE A 80 -4.33 4.39 5.90
N LEU A 81 -5.37 4.05 6.65
CA LEU A 81 -6.69 4.67 6.54
C LEU A 81 -6.62 6.17 6.85
N LEU A 82 -5.99 6.54 7.96
CA LEU A 82 -5.81 7.94 8.34
C LEU A 82 -4.97 8.71 7.31
N GLN A 83 -3.88 8.10 6.81
CA GLN A 83 -3.06 8.69 5.76
C GLN A 83 -3.83 8.85 4.44
N PHE A 84 -4.68 7.88 4.10
CA PHE A 84 -5.52 7.94 2.90
C PHE A 84 -6.49 9.12 2.98
N PHE A 85 -7.25 9.26 4.07
CA PHE A 85 -8.16 10.38 4.26
C PHE A 85 -7.41 11.73 4.31
N TRP A 86 -6.25 11.77 4.93
CA TRP A 86 -5.41 12.96 4.93
C TRP A 86 -4.99 13.36 3.50
N LEU A 87 -4.54 12.40 2.69
CA LEU A 87 -4.18 12.66 1.29
C LEU A 87 -5.38 13.12 0.45
N LEU A 88 -6.54 12.47 0.60
CA LEU A 88 -7.75 12.89 -0.10
C LEU A 88 -8.17 14.32 0.27
N THR A 89 -8.12 14.65 1.55
CA THR A 89 -8.60 15.95 2.07
C THR A 89 -7.66 17.09 1.71
N PHE A 90 -6.35 16.90 1.92
CA PHE A 90 -5.38 17.99 1.84
C PHE A 90 -4.61 18.04 0.52
N ARG A 91 -4.43 16.91 -0.17
CA ARG A 91 -3.74 16.88 -1.46
C ARG A 91 -4.69 16.89 -2.65
N LYS A 92 -5.98 16.56 -2.44
CA LYS A 92 -7.05 16.61 -3.46
C LYS A 92 -6.62 15.97 -4.80
N PRO A 93 -6.23 14.69 -4.80
CA PRO A 93 -5.83 14.02 -6.03
C PRO A 93 -7.00 13.97 -7.03
N ASP A 94 -6.71 14.14 -8.31
CA ASP A 94 -7.69 14.04 -9.39
C ASP A 94 -8.08 12.59 -9.68
N ILE A 95 -7.11 11.67 -9.55
CA ILE A 95 -7.28 10.24 -9.77
C ILE A 95 -6.72 9.46 -8.59
N VAL A 96 -7.48 8.46 -8.13
CA VAL A 96 -7.02 7.48 -7.13
C VAL A 96 -6.84 6.13 -7.83
N HIS A 97 -5.59 5.65 -7.88
CA HIS A 97 -5.23 4.38 -8.50
C HIS A 97 -4.84 3.38 -7.41
N ILE A 98 -5.68 2.38 -7.18
CA ILE A 98 -5.51 1.41 -6.08
C ILE A 98 -5.03 0.08 -6.64
N HIS A 99 -3.94 -0.41 -6.09
CA HIS A 99 -3.33 -1.68 -6.45
C HIS A 99 -3.19 -2.58 -5.25
N THR A 100 -3.95 -3.67 -5.26
CA THR A 100 -3.93 -4.67 -4.21
C THR A 100 -3.04 -5.83 -4.63
N ALA A 101 -1.82 -5.89 -4.10
CA ALA A 101 -0.87 -6.97 -4.42
C ALA A 101 -1.25 -8.33 -3.82
N SER A 102 -2.34 -8.42 -3.05
CA SER A 102 -2.95 -9.70 -2.72
C SER A 102 -4.46 -9.57 -2.83
N TYR A 103 -5.10 -10.59 -3.41
CA TYR A 103 -6.54 -10.84 -3.38
C TYR A 103 -7.12 -10.95 -1.94
N THR A 104 -6.35 -10.62 -0.90
CA THR A 104 -6.66 -10.91 0.51
C THR A 104 -6.48 -9.72 1.46
N SER A 105 -6.23 -8.49 0.96
CA SER A 105 -5.82 -7.37 1.82
C SER A 105 -6.56 -6.04 1.63
N PHE A 106 -7.81 -6.04 1.15
CA PHE A 106 -8.66 -4.84 1.26
C PHE A 106 -9.86 -5.10 2.17
N TRP A 107 -9.89 -4.34 3.26
CA TRP A 107 -11.06 -3.84 4.00
C TRP A 107 -10.87 -2.33 4.11
#